data_AF-A0A1Q9RVY5-F1
#
_entry.id   AF-A0A1Q9RVY5-F1
#
_cell.length_a   1.000
_cell.length_b   1.000
_cell.length_c   1.000
_cell.angle_alpha   90.00
_cell.angle_beta   90.00
_cell.angle_gamma   90.00
#
_symmetry.space_group_name_H-M   'P 1'
#
loop_
_entity.id
_entity.type
_entity.pdbx_description
1 polymer ?
#
loop_
_entity_poly.entity_id
_entity_poly.type
_entity_poly.pdbx_seq_one_letter_code
_entity_poly.pdbx_strand_id
1 'polypeptide(L)'
;MVTARWTSAECAAAWGVKPATWLGYVSRGQAPQPLPEPDDQGRRLWDADEVRGFPRPGAGRSRSGAGAEAEALLGQMREVADRMEELRARQRELLSAGKRQGLEISAMAKALGISRQTAYGWLAD
;
A
#
# COMPACT_ATOMS: atom_id res chain seq x y z
N MET A 1 5.05 25.73 27.96
CA MET A 1 6.00 24.63 27.65
C MET A 1 6.81 25.11 26.46
N VAL A 2 8.14 24.97 26.48
CA VAL A 2 8.96 25.37 25.33
C VAL A 2 8.85 24.26 24.30
N THR A 3 8.11 24.49 23.23
CA THR A 3 8.06 23.53 22.11
C THR A 3 9.39 23.51 21.39
N ALA A 4 9.90 22.33 21.06
CA ALA A 4 11.14 22.21 20.29
C ALA A 4 10.96 22.86 18.90
N ARG A 5 11.97 23.62 18.44
CA ARG A 5 11.98 24.22 17.11
C ARG A 5 12.75 23.32 16.16
N TRP A 6 12.16 23.03 15.00
CA TRP A 6 12.73 22.14 13.99
C TRP A 6 13.06 22.86 12.70
N THR A 7 14.16 22.44 12.09
CA THR A 7 14.52 22.76 10.71
C THR A 7 13.64 22.00 9.72
N SER A 8 13.66 22.40 8.45
CA SER A 8 12.97 21.68 7.38
C SER A 8 13.41 20.22 7.24
N ALA A 9 14.67 19.91 7.56
CA ALA A 9 15.20 18.55 7.52
C ALA A 9 14.61 17.67 8.62
N GLU A 10 14.50 18.19 9.84
CA GLU A 10 13.90 17.48 10.98
C GLU A 10 12.39 17.27 10.78
N CYS A 11 11.68 18.26 10.25
CA CYS A 11 10.27 18.12 9.90
C CYS A 11 10.06 17.05 8.82
N ALA A 12 10.88 17.06 7.77
CA ALA A 12 10.81 16.07 6.71
C ALA A 12 11.11 14.67 7.23
N ALA A 13 12.10 14.53 8.11
CA ALA A 13 12.42 13.25 8.76
C ALA A 13 11.25 12.75 9.62
N ALA A 14 10.61 13.61 10.41
CA ALA A 14 9.43 13.25 11.21
C ALA A 14 8.28 12.72 10.35
N TRP A 15 8.10 13.28 9.14
CA TRP A 15 7.10 12.80 8.18
C TRP A 15 7.58 11.66 7.28
N GLY A 16 8.85 11.25 7.37
CA GLY A 16 9.42 10.22 6.50
C GLY A 16 9.46 10.61 5.02
N VAL A 17 9.71 11.90 4.72
CA VAL A 17 9.81 12.44 3.35
C VAL A 17 11.14 13.15 3.13
N LYS A 18 11.44 13.51 1.88
CA LYS A 18 12.61 14.34 1.56
C LYS A 18 12.36 15.81 1.92
N PRO A 19 13.38 16.60 2.31
CA PRO A 19 13.23 18.02 2.63
C PRO A 19 12.57 18.84 1.51
N ALA A 20 12.87 18.54 0.24
CA ALA A 20 12.22 19.19 -0.90
C ALA A 20 10.70 18.90 -0.97
N THR A 21 10.28 17.69 -0.63
CA THR A 21 8.87 17.29 -0.56
C THR A 21 8.15 18.03 0.57
N TRP A 22 8.78 18.11 1.75
CA TRP A 22 8.30 18.92 2.87
C TRP A 22 8.05 20.37 2.46
N LEU A 23 9.06 21.03 1.88
CA LEU A 23 8.93 22.42 1.44
C LEU A 23 7.84 22.61 0.38
N GLY A 24 7.63 21.61 -0.50
CA GLY A 24 6.51 21.60 -1.43
C GLY A 24 5.15 21.51 -0.74
N TYR A 25 5.02 20.75 0.36
CA TYR A 25 3.79 20.75 1.14
C TYR A 25 3.55 22.10 1.83
N VAL A 26 4.60 22.69 2.43
CA VAL A 26 4.51 24.01 3.07
C VAL A 26 4.05 25.07 2.08
N SER A 27 4.61 25.12 0.86
CA SER A 27 4.24 26.10 -0.15
C SER A 27 2.80 25.96 -0.67
N ARG A 28 2.24 24.74 -0.61
CA ARG A 28 0.84 24.44 -0.97
C ARG A 28 -0.14 24.57 0.20
N GLY A 29 0.31 25.00 1.39
CA GLY A 29 -0.53 25.02 2.59
C GLY A 29 -0.94 23.64 3.10
N GLN A 30 -0.19 22.61 2.73
CA GLN A 30 -0.43 21.19 3.04
C GLN A 30 0.43 20.67 4.21
N ALA A 31 1.14 21.57 4.88
CA ALA A 31 1.93 21.35 6.08
C ALA A 31 1.92 22.64 6.92
N PRO A 32 2.31 22.58 8.21
CA PRO A 32 2.50 23.75 9.06
C PRO A 32 3.34 24.83 8.40
N GLN A 33 2.98 26.08 8.65
CA GLN A 33 3.78 27.21 8.20
C GLN A 33 4.99 27.40 9.13
N PRO A 34 6.12 27.93 8.61
CA PRO A 34 7.28 28.20 9.44
C PRO A 34 6.95 29.28 10.48
N LEU A 35 7.63 29.20 11.61
CA LEU A 35 7.64 30.24 12.63
C LEU A 35 8.16 31.56 12.02
N PRO A 36 7.67 32.73 12.48
CA PRO A 36 8.09 34.03 11.97
C PRO A 36 9.59 34.30 12.16
N GLU A 37 10.17 33.80 13.25
CA GLU A 37 11.57 34.00 13.61
C GLU A 37 12.42 32.85 13.03
N PRO A 38 13.39 33.15 12.14
CA PRO A 38 14.37 32.16 11.71
C PRO A 38 15.42 31.90 12.81
N ASP A 39 16.25 30.89 12.61
CA ASP A 39 17.42 30.69 13.48
C ASP A 39 18.54 31.71 13.22
N ASP A 40 19.61 31.62 14.01
CA ASP A 40 20.80 32.48 13.93
C ASP A 40 21.51 32.44 12.55
N GLN A 41 21.21 31.42 11.73
CA GLN A 41 21.73 31.26 10.37
C GLN A 41 20.71 31.69 9.29
N GLY A 42 19.58 32.26 9.68
CA GLY A 42 18.51 32.69 8.77
C GLY A 42 17.65 31.55 8.22
N ARG A 43 17.74 30.34 8.77
CA ARG A 43 16.95 29.19 8.34
C ARG A 43 15.56 29.24 8.96
N ARG A 44 14.55 28.88 8.16
CA ARG A 44 13.16 28.73 8.65
C ARG A 44 13.07 27.60 9.67
N LEU A 45 12.29 27.85 10.72
CA LEU A 45 12.00 26.89 11.78
C LEU A 45 10.51 26.60 11.84
N TRP A 46 10.15 25.47 12.43
CA TRP A 46 8.77 25.03 12.68
C TRP A 46 8.61 24.60 14.13
N ASP A 47 7.38 24.70 14.64
CA ASP A 47 7.01 24.11 15.92
C ASP A 47 6.93 22.58 15.78
N ALA A 48 7.71 21.84 16.56
CA ALA A 48 7.77 20.39 16.46
C ALA A 48 6.45 19.68 16.80
N ASP A 49 5.67 20.23 17.74
CA ASP A 49 4.41 19.60 18.14
C ASP A 49 3.32 19.84 17.09
N GLU A 50 3.30 21.03 16.48
CA GLU A 50 2.46 21.31 15.32
C GLU A 50 2.79 20.36 14.16
N VAL A 51 4.08 20.14 13.86
CA VAL A 51 4.52 19.21 12.80
C VAL A 51 4.07 17.78 13.08
N ARG A 52 4.13 17.32 14.33
CA ARG A 52 3.68 15.97 14.71
C ARG A 52 2.16 15.83 14.65
N GLY A 53 1.42 16.87 15.03
CA GLY A 53 -0.04 16.87 15.10
C GLY A 53 -0.74 17.12 13.76
N PHE A 54 -0.04 17.69 12.78
CA PHE A 54 -0.66 18.09 11.52
C PHE A 54 -0.97 16.86 10.63
N PRO A 55 -2.21 16.75 10.10
CA PRO A 55 -2.62 15.59 9.32
C PRO A 55 -1.89 15.55 7.97
N ARG A 56 -0.96 14.61 7.81
CA ARG A 56 -0.16 14.48 6.58
C ARG A 56 -1.03 14.06 5.37
N PRO A 57 -1.08 14.85 4.28
CA PRO A 57 -1.78 14.48 3.06
C PRO A 57 -1.11 13.29 2.35
N GLY A 58 -1.92 12.34 1.85
CA GLY A 58 -1.43 11.23 1.03
C GLY A 58 -0.56 10.19 1.76
N ALA A 59 -0.34 10.35 3.06
CA ALA A 59 0.02 9.23 3.92
C ALA A 59 -1.24 8.39 4.11
N GLY A 60 -1.64 7.63 3.08
CA GLY A 60 -2.62 6.55 3.28
C GLY A 60 -2.21 5.80 4.55
N ARG A 61 -3.16 5.59 5.48
CA ARG A 61 -2.89 5.11 6.85
C ARG A 61 -1.74 4.10 6.79
N SER A 62 -0.57 4.50 7.29
CA SER A 62 0.61 3.66 7.17
C SER A 62 0.30 2.30 7.78
N ARG A 63 0.98 1.23 7.35
CA ARG A 63 0.87 -0.09 8.03
C ARG A 63 1.12 0.01 9.55
N SER A 64 1.87 1.03 10.00
CA SER A 64 2.09 1.34 11.42
C SER A 64 0.96 2.09 12.13
N GLY A 65 -0.02 2.64 11.38
CA GLY A 65 -1.25 3.25 11.88
C GLY A 65 -2.51 2.47 11.50
N ALA A 66 -2.36 1.29 10.91
CA ALA A 66 -3.42 0.32 10.75
C ALA A 66 -3.77 -0.18 12.17
N GLY A 67 -4.79 0.42 12.79
CA GLY A 67 -5.35 -0.12 14.02
C GLY A 67 -5.77 -1.59 13.84
N ALA A 68 -6.09 -2.28 14.93
CA ALA A 68 -6.40 -3.71 14.92
C ALA A 68 -7.40 -4.14 13.82
N GLU A 69 -8.38 -3.29 13.49
CA GLU A 69 -9.35 -3.53 12.41
C GLU A 69 -8.71 -3.63 11.01
N ALA A 70 -7.72 -2.79 10.71
CA ALA A 70 -7.04 -2.80 9.42
C ALA A 70 -6.10 -4.00 9.29
N GLU A 71 -5.42 -4.41 10.36
CA GLU A 71 -4.64 -5.66 10.38
C GLU A 71 -5.54 -6.90 10.26
N ALA A 72 -6.71 -6.90 10.91
CA ALA A 72 -7.71 -7.96 10.76
C ALA A 72 -8.22 -8.06 9.31
N LEU A 73 -8.51 -6.93 8.66
CA LEU A 73 -8.92 -6.90 7.25
C LEU A 73 -7.81 -7.42 6.34
N LEU A 74 -6.54 -7.03 6.57
CA LEU A 74 -5.41 -7.57 5.82
C LEU A 74 -5.24 -9.09 6.05
N GLY A 75 -5.57 -9.59 7.25
CA GLY A 75 -5.68 -11.02 7.55
C GLY A 75 -6.70 -11.72 6.67
N GLN A 76 -7.93 -11.20 6.63
CA GLN A 76 -9.00 -11.74 5.77
C GLN A 76 -8.61 -11.71 4.29
N MET A 77 -7.92 -10.66 3.84
CA MET A 77 -7.43 -10.58 2.45
C MET A 77 -6.42 -11.69 2.12
N ARG A 78 -5.53 -12.03 3.06
CA ARG A 78 -4.58 -13.16 2.90
C ARG A 78 -5.30 -14.50 2.86
N GLU A 79 -6.24 -14.73 3.77
CA GLU A 79 -7.02 -15.99 3.81
C GLU A 79 -7.78 -16.22 2.50
N VAL A 80 -8.39 -15.17 1.93
CA VAL A 80 -9.05 -15.26 0.63
C VAL A 80 -8.05 -15.58 -0.48
N ALA A 81 -6.87 -14.95 -0.48
CA ALA A 81 -5.83 -15.23 -1.47
C ALA A 81 -5.34 -16.69 -1.39
N ASP A 82 -5.12 -17.21 -0.19
CA ASP A 82 -4.70 -18.61 0.02
C ASP A 82 -5.77 -19.58 -0.49
N ARG A 83 -7.04 -19.34 -0.15
CA ARG A 83 -8.16 -20.14 -0.65
C ARG A 83 -8.30 -20.08 -2.17
N MET A 84 -8.07 -18.92 -2.77
CA MET A 84 -8.09 -18.77 -4.23
C MET A 84 -6.97 -19.59 -4.90
N GLU A 85 -5.81 -19.70 -4.27
CA GLU A 85 -4.70 -20.50 -4.78
C GLU A 85 -5.01 -22.01 -4.68
N GLU A 86 -5.57 -22.47 -3.55
CA GLU A 86 -6.04 -23.85 -3.40
C GLU A 86 -7.09 -24.22 -4.45
N LEU A 87 -8.08 -23.35 -4.66
CA LEU A 87 -9.11 -23.55 -5.67
C LEU A 87 -8.50 -23.59 -7.08
N ARG A 88 -7.53 -22.73 -7.38
CA ARG A 88 -6.83 -22.73 -8.66
C ARG A 88 -6.03 -24.01 -8.89
N ALA A 89 -5.35 -24.53 -7.86
CA ALA A 89 -4.68 -25.83 -7.92
C ALA A 89 -5.69 -26.94 -8.22
N ARG A 90 -6.85 -26.93 -7.53
CA ARG A 90 -7.92 -27.90 -7.78
C ARG A 90 -8.49 -27.81 -9.21
N GLN A 91 -8.66 -26.61 -9.75
CA GLN A 91 -9.09 -26.42 -11.14
C GLN A 91 -8.09 -27.04 -12.12
N ARG A 92 -6.78 -26.89 -11.88
CA ARG A 92 -5.73 -27.52 -12.70
C ARG A 92 -5.82 -29.04 -12.65
N GLU A 93 -5.96 -29.63 -11.47
CA GLU A 93 -6.13 -31.09 -11.31
C GLU A 93 -7.33 -31.63 -12.09
N LEU A 94 -8.48 -30.94 -11.99
CA LEU A 94 -9.70 -31.30 -12.71
C LEU A 94 -9.51 -31.18 -14.22
N LEU A 95 -8.84 -30.13 -14.68
CA LEU A 95 -8.52 -29.94 -16.10
C LEU A 95 -7.63 -31.07 -16.63
N SER A 96 -6.57 -31.45 -15.90
CA SER A 96 -5.71 -32.57 -16.27
C SER A 96 -6.46 -33.91 -16.24
N ALA A 97 -7.34 -34.12 -15.26
CA ALA A 97 -8.17 -35.32 -15.17
C ALA A 97 -9.13 -35.42 -16.36
N GLY A 98 -9.81 -34.33 -16.72
CA GLY A 98 -10.69 -34.28 -17.87
C GLY A 98 -9.94 -34.49 -19.18
N LYS A 99 -8.73 -33.93 -19.32
CA LYS A 99 -7.87 -34.19 -20.49
C LYS A 99 -7.51 -35.66 -20.62
N ARG A 100 -7.17 -36.36 -19.53
CA ARG A 100 -6.90 -37.81 -19.53
C ARG A 100 -8.14 -38.64 -19.92
N GLN A 101 -9.34 -38.14 -19.63
CA GLN A 101 -10.60 -38.76 -20.06
C GLN A 101 -11.01 -38.40 -21.49
N GLY A 102 -10.21 -37.59 -22.20
CA GLY A 102 -10.49 -37.20 -23.57
C GLY A 102 -11.54 -36.09 -23.72
N LEU A 103 -11.84 -35.34 -22.65
CA LEU A 103 -12.77 -34.22 -22.72
C LEU A 103 -12.23 -33.06 -23.57
N GLU A 104 -13.14 -32.39 -24.26
CA GLU A 104 -12.83 -31.20 -25.06
C GLU A 104 -12.38 -30.03 -24.20
N ILE A 105 -11.25 -29.40 -24.58
CA ILE A 105 -10.64 -28.29 -23.83
C ILE A 105 -11.59 -27.08 -23.76
N SER A 106 -12.36 -26.83 -24.82
CA SER A 106 -13.35 -25.74 -24.85
C SER A 106 -14.48 -25.94 -23.83
N ALA A 107 -14.96 -27.18 -23.65
CA ALA A 107 -15.99 -27.53 -22.69
C ALA A 107 -15.46 -27.44 -21.26
N MET A 108 -14.25 -27.97 -21.00
CA MET A 108 -13.60 -27.87 -19.69
C MET A 108 -13.32 -26.42 -19.29
N ALA A 109 -12.79 -25.60 -20.20
CA ALA A 109 -12.52 -24.19 -19.94
C ALA A 109 -13.81 -23.43 -19.56
N LYS A 110 -14.91 -23.69 -20.28
CA LYS A 110 -16.23 -23.14 -19.95
C LYS A 110 -16.73 -23.58 -18.58
N ALA A 111 -16.60 -24.88 -18.25
CA ALA A 111 -17.04 -25.41 -16.96
C ALA A 111 -16.23 -24.85 -15.77
N LEU A 112 -14.94 -24.61 -15.97
CA LEU A 112 -14.05 -24.02 -14.97
C LEU A 112 -14.14 -22.49 -14.91
N GLY A 113 -14.86 -21.84 -15.84
CA GLY A 113 -14.98 -20.39 -15.90
C GLY A 113 -13.66 -19.69 -16.29
N ILE A 114 -12.79 -20.36 -17.05
CA ILE A 114 -11.50 -19.82 -17.50
C ILE A 114 -11.45 -19.68 -19.02
N SER A 115 -10.50 -18.89 -19.52
CA SER A 115 -10.28 -18.77 -20.96
C SER A 115 -9.69 -20.06 -21.55
N ARG A 116 -9.94 -20.31 -22.84
CA ARG A 116 -9.27 -21.43 -23.55
C ARG A 116 -7.75 -21.29 -23.50
N GLN A 117 -7.22 -20.07 -23.63
CA GLN A 117 -5.79 -19.81 -23.57
C GLN A 117 -5.20 -20.21 -22.20
N THR A 118 -5.90 -19.90 -21.11
CA THR A 118 -5.51 -20.31 -19.76
C THR A 118 -5.50 -21.82 -19.63
N ALA A 119 -6.54 -22.50 -20.14
CA ALA A 119 -6.60 -23.96 -20.13
C ALA A 119 -5.47 -24.61 -20.93
N TYR A 120 -5.14 -24.07 -22.11
CA TYR A 120 -3.99 -24.54 -22.89
C TYR A 120 -2.66 -24.32 -22.16
N GLY A 121 -2.46 -23.14 -21.54
CA GLY A 121 -1.26 -22.85 -20.76
C GLY A 121 -1.08 -23.84 -19.61
N TRP A 122 -2.13 -24.10 -18.83
CA TRP A 122 -2.05 -25.04 -17.70
C TRP A 122 -1.87 -26.51 -18.09
N LEU A 123 -2.17 -26.89 -19.34
CA LEU A 123 -1.96 -28.25 -19.83
C LEU A 123 -0.60 -28.42 -20.54
N ALA A 124 0.10 -27.32 -20.81
CA ALA A 124 1.42 -27.32 -21.44
C ALA A 124 2.57 -27.33 -20.41
N ASP A 125 2.29 -26.89 -19.17
CA ASP A 125 3.14 -27.03 -17.98
C ASP A 125 3.10 -28.47 -17.42
#